data_AF-A0A8C2DG27-F1
#
_entry.id   AF-A0A8C2DG27-F1
#
_cell.length_a   1.000
_cell.length_b   1.000
_cell.length_c   1.000
_cell.angle_alpha   90.00
_cell.angle_beta   90.00
_cell.angle_gamma   90.00
#
_symmetry.space_group_name_H-M   'P 1'
#
loop_
_entity.id
_entity.type
_entity.pdbx_description
1 polymer ?
#
loop_
_entity_poly.entity_id
_entity_poly.type
_entity_poly.pdbx_seq_one_letter_code
_entity_poly.pdbx_strand_id
1 'polypeptide(L)'
;MILLEINNRIIEETLTLKFDSASNGNKPEAVEVTFADFDGVLYHISNPNGDKTKVMVSISLKFFKELQEHGANELLKRVYGDILVAPEDGYNISLLFDLEALPPNKEEMIHQAGILKRNCFASVFEKYFKFQEEGREGEKRAVVHYRDDESIFTLLKILTVWKQQNRLN
;
A
#
# COMPACT_ATOMS: atom_id res chain seq x y z
N MET A 1 -4.21 -5.81 23.30
CA MET A 1 -4.73 -5.44 21.97
C MET A 1 -5.42 -6.68 21.38
N ILE A 2 -6.70 -6.60 21.00
CA ILE A 2 -7.47 -7.77 20.50
C ILE A 2 -7.41 -7.86 18.96
N LEU A 3 -7.62 -6.75 18.26
CA LEU A 3 -7.43 -6.65 16.80
C LEU A 3 -6.03 -6.16 16.49
N LEU A 4 -5.41 -6.68 15.44
CA LEU A 4 -4.11 -6.20 14.98
C LEU A 4 -4.24 -4.79 14.38
N GLU A 5 -3.26 -3.94 14.66
CA GLU A 5 -3.12 -2.63 14.01
C GLU A 5 -2.79 -2.82 12.53
N ILE A 6 -3.34 -1.94 11.68
CA ILE A 6 -3.22 -2.04 10.21
C ILE A 6 -2.03 -1.20 9.71
N ASN A 7 -1.75 -0.09 10.40
CA ASN A 7 -0.66 0.82 10.12
C ASN A 7 0.66 0.27 10.69
N ASN A 8 1.73 0.46 9.93
CA ASN A 8 3.07 0.14 10.39
C ASN A 8 3.61 1.28 11.26
N ARG A 9 3.76 1.00 12.56
CA ARG A 9 4.24 2.00 13.53
C ARG A 9 5.64 2.51 13.26
N ILE A 10 6.54 1.68 12.71
CA ILE A 10 7.91 2.10 12.42
C ILE A 10 7.89 3.17 11.32
N ILE A 11 7.06 3.00 10.28
CA ILE A 11 6.88 4.02 9.23
C ILE A 11 6.33 5.31 9.83
N GLU A 12 5.22 5.23 10.57
CA GLU A 12 4.55 6.42 11.10
C GLU A 12 5.45 7.19 12.09
N GLU A 13 6.07 6.50 13.04
CA GLU A 13 6.96 7.12 14.03
C GLU A 13 8.21 7.75 13.36
N THR A 14 8.81 7.06 12.38
CA THR A 14 9.98 7.57 11.66
C THR A 14 9.65 8.81 10.83
N LEU A 15 8.56 8.78 10.07
CA LEU A 15 8.15 9.92 9.25
C LEU A 15 7.70 11.10 10.11
N THR A 16 6.96 10.86 11.19
CA THR A 16 6.55 11.90 12.15
C THR A 16 7.78 12.64 12.67
N LEU A 17 8.78 11.91 13.17
CA LEU A 17 10.02 12.50 13.69
C LEU A 17 10.74 13.35 12.64
N LYS A 18 10.83 12.88 11.40
CA LYS A 18 11.51 13.60 10.32
C LYS A 18 10.72 14.83 9.87
N PHE A 19 9.40 14.74 9.80
CA PHE A 19 8.54 15.85 9.38
C PHE A 19 8.48 16.94 10.46
N ASP A 20 8.40 16.56 11.73
CA ASP A 20 8.43 17.53 12.84
C ASP A 20 9.78 18.24 12.90
N SER A 21 10.89 17.50 12.72
CA SER A 21 12.22 18.08 12.66
C SER A 21 12.36 19.09 11.52
N ALA A 22 11.89 18.74 10.31
CA ALA A 22 11.89 19.64 9.16
C ALA A 22 11.01 20.88 9.39
N SER A 23 9.83 20.69 9.99
CA SER A 23 8.88 21.78 10.28
C SER A 23 9.42 22.80 11.28
N ASN A 24 10.24 22.34 12.22
CA ASN A 24 10.92 23.18 13.21
C ASN A 24 12.19 23.87 12.65
N GLY A 25 12.53 23.66 11.38
CA GLY A 25 13.73 24.22 10.76
C GLY A 25 15.03 23.58 11.26
N ASN A 26 14.95 22.39 11.84
CA ASN A 26 16.14 21.65 12.26
C ASN A 26 16.91 21.14 11.03
N LYS A 27 18.22 20.93 11.21
CA LYS A 27 19.06 20.38 10.15
C LYS A 27 18.60 18.96 9.78
N PRO A 28 18.41 18.64 8.48
CA PRO A 28 18.03 17.30 8.06
C PRO A 28 19.05 16.24 8.49
N GLU A 29 18.55 15.21 9.17
CA GLU A 29 19.35 14.11 9.67
C GLU A 29 19.22 12.87 8.79
N ALA A 30 20.32 12.14 8.64
CA ALA A 30 20.32 10.90 7.89
C ALA A 30 19.33 9.88 8.49
N VAL A 31 18.78 9.01 7.65
CA VAL A 31 17.93 7.88 8.02
C VAL A 31 18.27 6.70 7.14
N GLU A 32 18.40 5.54 7.78
CA GLU A 32 18.67 4.26 7.15
C GLU A 32 18.08 3.18 8.07
N VAL A 33 16.93 2.63 7.71
CA VAL A 33 16.20 1.67 8.54
C VAL A 33 15.64 0.57 7.65
N THR A 34 16.03 -0.67 7.92
CA THR A 34 15.45 -1.87 7.29
C THR A 34 14.68 -2.65 8.35
N PHE A 35 13.42 -2.99 8.06
CA PHE A 35 12.57 -3.74 8.99
C PHE A 35 11.53 -4.56 8.22
N ALA A 36 10.94 -5.54 8.90
CA ALA A 36 9.95 -6.43 8.32
C ALA A 36 8.55 -6.16 8.88
N ASP A 37 7.55 -6.70 8.18
CA ASP A 37 6.15 -6.77 8.59
C ASP A 37 5.64 -8.20 8.39
N PHE A 38 4.39 -8.48 8.73
CA PHE A 38 3.77 -9.79 8.51
C PHE A 38 3.83 -10.19 7.01
N ASP A 39 3.67 -11.49 6.73
CA ASP A 39 3.60 -12.05 5.37
C ASP A 39 4.91 -11.93 4.57
N GLY A 40 6.05 -11.84 5.26
CA GLY A 40 7.36 -11.77 4.62
C GLY A 40 7.61 -10.46 3.87
N VAL A 41 6.90 -9.39 4.26
CA VAL A 41 7.08 -8.05 3.72
C VAL A 41 8.34 -7.41 4.32
N LEU A 42 9.14 -6.78 3.46
CA LEU A 42 10.33 -6.04 3.86
C LEU A 42 10.16 -4.56 3.50
N TYR A 43 10.49 -3.69 4.44
CA TYR A 43 10.53 -2.25 4.26
C TYR A 43 11.96 -1.71 4.35
N HIS A 44 12.17 -0.59 3.66
CA HIS A 44 13.39 0.17 3.73
C HIS A 44 13.07 1.67 3.76
N ILE A 45 13.62 2.37 4.74
CA ILE A 45 13.53 3.83 4.85
C ILE A 45 14.94 4.39 4.74
N SER A 46 15.18 5.21 3.73
CA SER A 46 16.53 5.72 3.43
C SER A 46 16.52 7.15 2.88
N ASN A 47 17.69 7.76 2.81
CA ASN A 47 17.90 8.99 2.04
C ASN A 47 18.44 8.64 0.65
N PRO A 48 17.64 8.78 -0.43
CA PRO A 48 18.07 8.40 -1.76
C PRO A 48 19.27 9.25 -2.21
N ASN A 49 20.30 8.61 -2.76
CA ASN A 49 21.55 9.27 -3.19
C ASN A 49 22.28 10.03 -2.06
N GLY A 50 21.97 9.75 -0.79
CA GLY A 50 22.51 10.49 0.36
C GLY A 50 21.89 11.88 0.58
N ASP A 51 20.81 12.21 -0.14
CA ASP A 51 20.11 13.49 -0.02
C ASP A 51 19.25 13.53 1.25
N LYS A 52 19.74 14.18 2.31
CA LYS A 52 19.09 14.20 3.63
C LYS A 52 17.78 14.97 3.66
N THR A 53 17.51 15.80 2.65
CA THR A 53 16.23 16.51 2.52
C THR A 53 15.13 15.61 1.97
N LYS A 54 15.47 14.40 1.52
CA LYS A 54 14.50 13.44 0.97
C LYS A 54 14.47 12.18 1.80
N VAL A 55 13.26 11.69 2.08
CA VAL A 55 13.05 10.42 2.76
C VAL A 55 12.31 9.50 1.80
N MET A 56 12.91 8.36 1.48
CA MET A 56 12.29 7.32 0.67
C MET A 56 11.78 6.21 1.57
N VAL A 57 10.57 5.72 1.33
CA VAL A 57 9.98 4.55 1.97
C VAL A 57 9.67 3.52 0.90
N SER A 58 10.42 2.42 0.89
CA SER A 58 10.31 1.34 -0.08
C SER A 58 9.73 0.08 0.55
N ILE A 59 8.92 -0.66 -0.20
CA ILE A 59 8.30 -1.93 0.23
C ILE A 59 8.59 -3.03 -0.79
N SER A 60 8.94 -4.21 -0.28
CA SER A 60 9.17 -5.44 -1.04
C SER A 60 8.20 -6.52 -0.59
N LEU A 61 7.43 -7.06 -1.54
CA LEU A 61 6.49 -8.15 -1.37
C LEU A 61 6.75 -9.18 -2.48
N LYS A 62 6.99 -10.44 -2.10
CA LYS A 62 7.26 -11.53 -3.04
C LYS A 62 6.15 -11.73 -4.09
N PHE A 63 4.91 -11.48 -3.68
CA PHE A 63 3.69 -11.67 -4.49
C PHE A 63 3.19 -10.38 -5.15
N PHE A 64 3.99 -9.31 -5.19
CA PHE A 64 3.53 -8.03 -5.75
C PHE A 64 3.08 -8.13 -7.21
N LYS A 65 3.74 -8.98 -8.02
CA LYS A 65 3.35 -9.21 -9.42
C LYS A 65 1.91 -9.72 -9.55
N GLU A 66 1.47 -10.58 -8.64
CA GLU A 66 0.10 -11.10 -8.63
C GLU A 66 -0.88 -9.97 -8.31
N LEU A 67 -0.55 -9.08 -7.37
CA LEU A 67 -1.36 -7.90 -7.08
C LEU A 67 -1.44 -6.94 -8.29
N GLN A 68 -0.35 -6.79 -9.05
CA GLN A 68 -0.33 -5.95 -10.26
C GLN A 68 -1.30 -6.47 -11.33
N GLU A 69 -1.46 -7.78 -11.50
CA GLU A 69 -2.47 -8.36 -12.40
C GLU A 69 -3.92 -8.00 -12.01
N HIS A 70 -4.10 -7.54 -10.77
CA HIS A 70 -5.37 -7.12 -10.21
C HIS A 70 -5.50 -5.60 -10.00
N GLY A 71 -4.62 -4.80 -10.60
CA GLY A 71 -4.77 -3.34 -10.66
C GLY A 71 -4.09 -2.57 -9.52
N ALA A 72 -3.05 -3.16 -8.92
CA ALA A 72 -2.29 -2.50 -7.85
C ALA A 72 -1.68 -1.18 -8.30
N ASN A 73 -1.11 -1.11 -9.50
CA ASN A 73 -0.43 0.10 -9.98
C ASN A 73 -1.39 1.29 -10.11
N GLU A 74 -2.59 1.06 -10.65
CA GLU A 74 -3.62 2.08 -10.83
C GLU A 74 -4.14 2.59 -9.49
N LEU A 75 -4.38 1.67 -8.54
CA LEU A 75 -4.82 2.04 -7.19
C LEU A 75 -3.74 2.85 -6.47
N LEU A 76 -2.51 2.38 -6.48
CA LEU A 76 -1.40 3.05 -5.77
C LEU A 76 -1.13 4.43 -6.37
N LYS A 77 -1.19 4.58 -7.69
CA LYS A 77 -1.06 5.89 -8.35
C LYS A 77 -2.20 6.84 -7.94
N ARG A 78 -3.42 6.33 -7.77
CA ARG A 78 -4.56 7.13 -7.30
C ARG A 78 -4.42 7.56 -5.84
N VAL A 79 -3.88 6.70 -4.98
CA VAL A 79 -3.72 6.96 -3.54
C VAL A 79 -2.53 7.87 -3.25
N TYR A 80 -1.39 7.60 -3.88
CA TYR A 80 -0.11 8.24 -3.54
C TYR A 80 0.27 9.35 -4.53
N GLY A 81 -0.35 9.44 -5.71
CA GLY A 81 -0.15 10.55 -6.63
C GLY A 81 1.33 10.83 -6.91
N ASP A 82 1.77 12.05 -6.61
CA ASP A 82 3.10 12.56 -6.93
C ASP A 82 4.21 12.03 -6.01
N ILE A 83 3.88 11.52 -4.82
CA ILE A 83 4.89 10.92 -3.92
C ILE A 83 5.26 9.49 -4.34
N LEU A 84 4.48 8.85 -5.22
CA LEU A 84 4.83 7.56 -5.79
C LEU A 84 5.87 7.73 -6.90
N VAL A 85 7.06 7.18 -6.69
CA VAL A 85 8.18 7.31 -7.63
C VAL A 85 8.59 5.96 -8.21
N ALA A 86 9.62 5.96 -9.07
CA ALA A 86 10.24 4.73 -9.54
C ALA A 86 10.72 3.90 -8.33
N PRO A 87 10.44 2.58 -8.30
CA PRO A 87 10.84 1.73 -7.19
C PRO A 87 12.37 1.71 -7.01
N GLU A 88 12.80 1.67 -5.76
CA GLU A 88 14.17 1.37 -5.38
C GLU A 88 14.56 -0.04 -5.82
N ASP A 89 15.82 -0.23 -6.20
CA ASP A 89 16.34 -1.53 -6.63
C ASP A 89 16.13 -2.60 -5.54
N GLY A 90 15.47 -3.70 -5.91
CA GLY A 90 15.12 -4.78 -4.98
C GLY A 90 13.77 -4.61 -4.26
N TYR A 91 13.09 -3.49 -4.49
CA TYR A 91 11.77 -3.18 -3.94
C TYR A 91 10.73 -3.09 -5.05
N ASN A 92 9.45 -3.16 -4.67
CA ASN A 92 8.34 -3.15 -5.62
C ASN A 92 7.71 -1.77 -5.78
N ILE A 93 7.66 -1.00 -4.69
CA ILE A 93 7.05 0.31 -4.60
C ILE A 93 7.92 1.20 -3.70
N SER A 94 8.08 2.46 -4.09
CA SER A 94 8.79 3.47 -3.31
C SER A 94 8.01 4.78 -3.27
N LEU A 95 7.87 5.32 -2.07
CA LEU A 95 7.29 6.64 -1.79
C LEU A 95 8.43 7.61 -1.46
N LEU A 96 8.43 8.78 -2.07
CA LEU A 96 9.43 9.81 -1.85
C LEU A 96 8.81 11.04 -1.20
N PHE A 97 9.35 11.44 -0.06
CA PHE A 97 8.94 12.62 0.69
C PHE A 97 10.03 13.67 0.63
N ASP A 98 9.69 14.86 0.15
CA ASP A 98 10.54 16.04 0.18
C ASP A 98 10.30 16.83 1.48
N LEU A 99 11.31 16.90 2.34
CA LEU A 99 11.25 17.60 3.61
C LEU A 99 11.24 19.13 3.46
N GLU A 100 11.66 19.66 2.30
CA GLU A 100 11.62 21.09 2.00
C GLU A 100 10.24 21.54 1.47
N ALA A 101 9.44 20.61 0.97
CA ALA A 101 8.15 20.88 0.33
C ALA A 101 7.01 20.04 0.94
N LEU A 102 6.95 19.95 2.27
CA LEU A 102 5.91 19.19 2.96
C LEU A 102 4.51 19.81 2.77
N PRO A 103 3.48 19.00 2.46
CA PRO A 103 2.10 19.49 2.35
C PRO A 103 1.54 19.92 3.71
N PRO A 104 0.45 20.71 3.73
CA PRO A 104 -0.20 21.09 5.00
C PRO A 104 -0.81 19.90 5.75
N ASN A 105 -1.22 18.83 5.05
CA ASN A 105 -1.84 17.65 5.66
C ASN A 105 -0.82 16.53 5.92
N LYS A 106 0.13 16.78 6.83
CA LYS A 106 1.25 15.87 7.13
C LYS A 106 0.78 14.57 7.78
N GLU A 107 -0.15 14.66 8.72
CA GLU A 107 -0.66 13.51 9.48
C GLU A 107 -1.33 12.47 8.57
N GLU A 108 -2.20 12.91 7.66
CA GLU A 108 -2.84 12.01 6.69
C GLU A 108 -1.79 11.35 5.78
N MET A 109 -0.79 12.11 5.33
CA MET A 109 0.26 11.57 4.48
C MET A 109 1.12 10.52 5.20
N ILE A 110 1.46 10.78 6.46
CA ILE A 110 2.15 9.81 7.33
C ILE A 110 1.29 8.56 7.49
N HIS A 111 -0.01 8.72 7.75
CA HIS A 111 -0.93 7.60 7.90
C HIS A 111 -1.04 6.76 6.61
N GLN A 112 -1.18 7.42 5.45
CA GLN A 112 -1.22 6.75 4.14
C GLN A 112 0.05 5.96 3.86
N ALA A 113 1.22 6.46 4.28
CA ALA A 113 2.48 5.72 4.21
C ALA A 113 2.49 4.53 5.18
N GLY A 114 1.96 4.69 6.39
CA GLY A 114 1.82 3.63 7.39
C GLY A 114 0.97 2.45 6.92
N ILE A 115 -0.05 2.69 6.08
CA ILE A 115 -0.93 1.64 5.53
C ILE A 115 -0.53 1.14 4.14
N LEU A 116 0.74 1.30 3.74
CA LEU A 116 1.24 0.96 2.39
C LEU A 116 1.00 -0.50 2.00
N LYS A 117 1.31 -1.45 2.88
CA LYS A 117 0.99 -2.87 2.65
C LYS A 117 -0.50 -3.09 2.40
N ARG A 118 -1.37 -2.50 3.24
CA ARG A 118 -2.83 -2.60 3.09
C ARG A 118 -3.27 -2.07 1.73
N ASN A 119 -2.72 -0.94 1.29
CA ASN A 119 -3.06 -0.33 0.01
C ASN A 119 -2.60 -1.19 -1.17
N CYS A 120 -1.47 -1.90 -1.07
CA CYS A 120 -1.07 -2.88 -2.09
C CYS A 120 -2.12 -3.99 -2.24
N PHE A 121 -2.58 -4.57 -1.14
CA PHE A 121 -3.60 -5.64 -1.13
C PHE A 121 -5.00 -5.17 -1.56
N ALA A 122 -5.35 -3.91 -1.29
CA ALA A 122 -6.69 -3.37 -1.54
C ALA A 122 -7.13 -3.53 -3.01
N SER A 123 -6.19 -3.52 -3.94
CA SER A 123 -6.45 -3.60 -5.39
C SER A 123 -7.26 -4.83 -5.79
N VAL A 124 -6.90 -6.00 -5.25
CA VAL A 124 -7.59 -7.26 -5.49
C VAL A 124 -9.03 -7.17 -4.98
N PHE A 125 -9.25 -6.62 -3.80
CA PHE A 125 -10.60 -6.54 -3.22
C PHE A 125 -11.48 -5.53 -3.96
N GLU A 126 -10.96 -4.33 -4.26
CA GLU A 126 -11.70 -3.31 -5.01
C GLU A 126 -12.13 -3.82 -6.39
N LYS A 127 -11.26 -4.55 -7.10
CA LYS A 127 -11.59 -5.16 -8.39
C LYS A 127 -12.78 -6.13 -8.30
N TYR A 128 -12.79 -7.02 -7.30
CA TYR A 128 -13.87 -8.01 -7.18
C TYR A 128 -15.15 -7.42 -6.60
N PHE A 129 -15.07 -6.41 -5.74
CA PHE A 129 -16.25 -5.67 -5.29
C PHE A 129 -16.90 -4.92 -6.44
N LYS A 130 -16.11 -4.30 -7.32
CA LYS A 130 -16.63 -3.67 -8.54
C LYS A 130 -17.29 -4.69 -9.47
N PHE A 131 -16.68 -5.86 -9.67
CA PHE A 131 -17.33 -6.92 -10.45
C PHE A 131 -18.66 -7.37 -9.86
N GLN A 132 -18.77 -7.38 -8.53
CA GLN A 132 -20.00 -7.73 -7.82
C GLN A 132 -21.07 -6.66 -7.92
N GLU A 133 -20.69 -5.39 -7.83
CA GLU A 133 -21.57 -4.24 -8.03
C GLU A 133 -22.13 -4.20 -9.46
N GLU A 134 -21.28 -4.47 -10.46
CA GLU A 134 -21.67 -4.52 -11.88
C GLU A 134 -22.46 -5.78 -12.25
N GLY A 135 -22.59 -6.75 -11.34
CA GLY A 135 -23.27 -8.02 -11.62
C GLY A 135 -22.59 -8.87 -12.69
N ARG A 136 -21.26 -8.78 -12.82
CA ARG A 136 -20.49 -9.57 -13.79
C ARG A 136 -20.50 -11.06 -13.42
N GLU A 137 -20.44 -11.92 -14.44
CA GLU A 137 -20.43 -13.38 -14.26
C GLU A 137 -19.24 -14.00 -14.99
N GLY A 138 -18.77 -15.15 -14.50
CA GLY A 138 -17.71 -15.92 -15.16
C GLY A 138 -16.28 -15.38 -14.99
N GLU A 139 -16.08 -14.38 -14.12
CA GLU A 139 -14.75 -13.86 -13.81
C GLU A 139 -13.89 -14.95 -13.15
N LYS A 140 -12.63 -15.05 -13.60
CA LYS A 140 -11.66 -15.95 -12.96
C LYS A 140 -11.42 -15.51 -11.52
N ARG A 141 -11.18 -16.46 -10.62
CA ARG A 141 -10.75 -16.16 -9.24
C ARG A 141 -9.35 -15.52 -9.24
N ALA A 142 -9.11 -14.62 -8.30
CA ALA A 142 -7.76 -14.17 -7.98
C ALA A 142 -7.11 -15.22 -7.07
N VAL A 143 -5.81 -15.40 -7.24
CA VAL A 143 -4.98 -16.22 -6.36
C VAL A 143 -3.80 -15.35 -5.97
N VAL A 144 -3.66 -15.11 -4.66
CA VAL A 144 -2.54 -14.33 -4.11
C VAL A 144 -1.78 -15.21 -3.12
N HIS A 145 -0.55 -15.56 -3.44
CA HIS A 145 0.35 -16.35 -2.59
C HIS A 145 1.04 -15.42 -1.59
N TYR A 146 0.29 -14.94 -0.60
CA TYR A 146 0.78 -13.96 0.38
C TYR A 146 1.91 -14.50 1.28
N ARG A 147 2.04 -15.82 1.39
CA ARG A 147 3.20 -16.50 1.99
C ARG A 147 3.64 -17.65 1.09
N ASP A 148 4.83 -18.20 1.33
CA ASP A 148 5.41 -19.26 0.50
C ASP A 148 4.53 -20.53 0.47
N ASP A 149 3.74 -20.77 1.53
CA ASP A 149 2.89 -21.94 1.73
C ASP A 149 1.40 -21.62 1.96
N GLU A 150 0.99 -20.35 1.88
CA GLU A 150 -0.38 -19.92 2.10
C GLU A 150 -0.90 -19.08 0.93
N SER A 151 -2.21 -19.14 0.67
CA SER A 151 -2.82 -18.42 -0.45
C SER A 151 -4.21 -17.89 -0.13
N ILE A 152 -4.50 -16.69 -0.61
CA ILE A 152 -5.83 -16.08 -0.58
C ILE A 152 -6.47 -16.27 -1.95
N PHE A 153 -7.71 -16.78 -1.94
CA PHE A 153 -8.54 -16.92 -3.13
C PHE A 153 -9.68 -15.92 -3.06
N THR A 154 -9.74 -14.96 -3.99
CA THR A 154 -10.86 -14.01 -4.10
C THR A 154 -11.72 -14.40 -5.28
N LEU A 155 -13.00 -14.63 -5.04
CA LEU A 155 -13.95 -15.07 -6.05
C LEU A 155 -15.24 -14.25 -5.99
N LEU A 156 -15.79 -14.01 -7.18
CA LEU A 156 -17.08 -13.38 -7.34
C LEU A 156 -18.18 -14.44 -7.27
N LYS A 157 -19.22 -14.19 -6.47
CA LYS A 157 -20.40 -15.05 -6.41
C LYS A 157 -21.67 -14.21 -6.50
N ILE A 158 -22.48 -14.47 -7.52
CA ILE A 158 -23.84 -13.95 -7.59
C ILE A 158 -24.77 -14.97 -6.93
N LEU A 159 -25.50 -14.55 -5.90
CA LEU A 159 -26.55 -15.38 -5.30
C LEU A 159 -27.76 -15.38 -6.23
N THR A 160 -28.02 -16.53 -6.86
CA THR A 160 -29.13 -16.75 -7.81
C THR A 160 -30.51 -16.46 -7.22
N VAL A 161 -30.65 -16.35 -5.90
CA VAL A 161 -31.90 -15.99 -5.20
C VAL A 161 -32.43 -14.63 -5.68
N TRP A 162 -31.55 -13.66 -5.98
CA TRP A 162 -31.95 -12.35 -6.51
C TRP A 162 -32.46 -12.39 -7.96
N LYS A 163 -32.02 -13.37 -8.77
CA LYS A 163 -32.48 -13.53 -10.16
C LYS A 163 -33.89 -14.13 -10.27
N GLN A 164 -34.34 -14.90 -9.27
CA GLN A 164 -35.71 -15.42 -9.26
C GLN A 164 -36.75 -14.37 -8.83
N GLN A 165 -36.36 -13.43 -7.96
CA GLN A 165 -37.29 -12.41 -7.47
C GLN A 165 -37.51 -11.26 -8.48
N ASN A 166 -36.52 -10.98 -9.33
CA ASN A 166 -36.62 -9.96 -10.40
C ASN A 166 -36.98 -10.51 -11.79
N ARG A 167 -37.31 -11.80 -11.93
CA ARG A 167 -37.85 -12.39 -13.17
C ARG A 167 -39.38 -12.53 -13.16
N LEU A 168 -40.05 -11.99 -12.14
CA LEU A 168 -41.50 -12.07 -11.96
C LEU A 168 -42.23 -10.73 -12.16
N ASN A 169 -41.59 -9.73 -12.76
CA ASN A 169 -42.26 -8.51 -13.25
C ASN A 169 -41.99 -8.33 -14.74
#